data_AF-A0A958ZTR0-F1
#
_entry.id   AF-A0A958ZTR0-F1
#
_cell.length_a   1.000
_cell.length_b   1.000
_cell.length_c   1.000
_cell.angle_alpha   90.00
_cell.angle_beta   90.00
_cell.angle_gamma   90.00
#
_symmetry.space_group_name_H-M   'P 1'
#
loop_
_entity.id
_entity.type
_entity.pdbx_description
1 polymer ?
#
loop_
_entity_poly.entity_id
_entity_poly.type
_entity_poly.pdbx_seq_one_letter_code
_entity_poly.pdbx_strand_id
1 'polypeptide(L)'
;MGSYSIKELETLSGIKAHTIRIWEKRHNIIAPKRTTTNIRYYSDDDLKKIINVSLLNNSGLKISKIARMTDPELNSEIVQLAESKSEASIFIDQLVVCMIDMEEEQFEKLLSHLIMKFGFERTITEIVYPFLEKIGILWQTGNITPAQEHFISNLVRQKIIVAIDSLPFPKPNAIKVVLFLPENELHEIGLLFYHYLVRACGYKTFYLGQHLPYDDLKQVCAKHEPAIIITSIIASQRPQKIKIFQHPSYSLEATPIRRTFRSAPILR
;
A
#
# COMPACT_ATOMS: atom_id res chain seq x y z
N MET A 1 2.27 8.92 -19.00
CA MET A 1 3.63 9.31 -18.58
C MET A 1 3.51 10.34 -17.48
N GLY A 2 3.96 9.98 -16.28
CA GLY A 2 4.01 10.87 -15.13
C GLY A 2 4.96 12.03 -15.38
N SER A 3 4.62 13.20 -14.84
CA SER A 3 5.46 14.39 -14.86
C SER A 3 5.65 14.86 -13.42
N TYR A 4 6.90 14.88 -12.95
CA TYR A 4 7.24 15.15 -11.57
C TYR A 4 7.95 16.49 -11.41
N SER A 5 7.72 17.18 -10.29
CA SER A 5 8.48 18.33 -9.83
C SER A 5 9.69 17.86 -9.00
N ILE A 6 10.64 18.77 -8.75
CA ILE A 6 11.81 18.44 -7.91
C ILE A 6 11.40 18.13 -6.45
N LYS A 7 10.30 18.72 -5.98
CA LYS A 7 9.78 18.50 -4.61
C LYS A 7 9.14 17.13 -4.49
N GLU A 8 8.51 16.65 -5.56
CA GLU A 8 7.98 15.29 -5.63
C GLU A 8 9.11 14.27 -5.66
N LEU A 9 10.14 14.46 -6.50
CA LEU A 9 11.31 13.59 -6.48
C LEU A 9 11.93 13.52 -5.08
N GLU A 10 11.99 14.64 -4.35
CA GLU A 10 12.48 14.66 -2.96
C GLU A 10 11.61 13.83 -2.02
N THR A 11 10.29 14.04 -2.05
CA THR A 11 9.35 13.29 -1.22
C THR A 11 9.42 11.78 -1.49
N LEU A 12 9.56 11.40 -2.76
CA LEU A 12 9.47 10.01 -3.20
C LEU A 12 10.77 9.23 -3.05
N SER A 13 11.91 9.88 -3.28
CA SER A 13 13.22 9.24 -3.15
C SER A 13 13.82 9.38 -1.77
N GLY A 14 13.27 10.26 -0.92
CA GLY A 14 13.84 10.64 0.37
C GLY A 14 15.09 11.53 0.26
N ILE A 15 15.47 11.95 -0.95
CA ILE A 15 16.67 12.76 -1.20
C ILE A 15 16.30 14.22 -1.38
N LYS A 16 16.92 15.11 -0.60
CA LYS A 16 16.66 16.56 -0.69
C LYS A 16 16.79 17.08 -2.13
N ALA A 17 15.88 17.96 -2.55
CA ALA A 17 15.87 18.59 -3.87
C ALA A 17 17.23 19.20 -4.27
N HIS A 18 17.92 19.79 -3.29
CA HIS A 18 19.25 20.35 -3.51
C HIS A 18 20.29 19.29 -3.90
N THR A 19 20.26 18.12 -3.25
CA THR A 19 21.16 17.00 -3.55
C THR A 19 20.88 16.43 -4.94
N ILE A 20 19.60 16.26 -5.30
CA ILE A 20 19.21 15.81 -6.65
C ILE A 20 19.75 16.77 -7.72
N ARG A 21 19.68 18.09 -7.51
CA ARG A 21 20.26 19.09 -8.43
C ARG A 21 21.80 19.00 -8.52
N ILE A 22 22.47 18.64 -7.43
CA ILE A 22 23.93 18.41 -7.45
C ILE A 22 24.25 17.17 -8.29
N TRP A 23 23.49 16.09 -8.10
CA TRP A 23 23.65 14.85 -8.87
C TRP A 23 23.38 15.06 -10.36
N GLU A 24 22.33 15.81 -10.71
CA GLU A 24 22.06 16.31 -12.08
C GLU A 24 23.32 17.00 -12.65
N LYS A 25 23.81 18.04 -11.97
CA LYS A 25 24.91 18.87 -12.50
C LYS A 25 26.26 18.14 -12.59
N ARG A 26 26.60 17.31 -11.60
CA ARG A 26 27.95 16.71 -11.48
C ARG A 26 28.07 15.34 -12.13
N HIS A 27 26.98 14.59 -12.18
CA HIS A 27 27.00 13.18 -12.57
C HIS A 27 26.03 12.86 -13.70
N ASN A 28 25.25 13.85 -14.17
CA ASN A 28 24.31 13.70 -15.28
C ASN A 28 23.36 12.49 -15.11
N ILE A 29 22.94 12.24 -13.87
CA ILE A 29 22.15 11.05 -13.52
C ILE A 29 20.75 11.13 -14.14
N ILE A 30 20.16 12.32 -14.11
CA ILE A 30 18.86 12.64 -14.68
C ILE A 30 18.95 13.89 -15.54
N ALA A 31 18.03 14.03 -16.50
CA ALA A 31 17.98 15.16 -17.41
C ALA A 31 16.60 15.83 -17.36
N PRO A 32 16.45 16.96 -16.62
CA PRO A 32 15.15 17.61 -16.51
C PRO A 32 14.69 18.13 -17.86
N LYS A 33 13.43 17.84 -18.19
CA LYS A 33 12.73 18.48 -19.30
C LYS A 33 12.18 19.83 -18.83
N ARG A 34 11.82 20.70 -19.77
CA ARG A 34 11.30 22.04 -19.47
C ARG A 34 9.97 22.32 -20.16
N THR A 35 9.06 22.98 -19.46
CA THR A 35 7.82 23.49 -20.03
C THR A 35 8.11 24.70 -20.94
N THR A 36 7.10 25.13 -21.69
CA THR A 36 7.13 26.39 -22.46
C THR A 36 7.41 27.61 -21.56
N THR A 37 6.97 27.56 -20.31
CA THR A 37 7.25 28.56 -19.27
C THR A 37 8.60 28.36 -18.56
N ASN A 38 9.48 27.51 -19.11
CA ASN A 38 10.84 27.23 -18.62
C ASN A 38 10.91 26.55 -17.23
N ILE A 39 9.81 25.95 -16.77
CA ILE A 39 9.73 25.20 -15.50
C ILE A 39 10.24 23.78 -15.72
N ARG A 40 11.07 23.29 -14.80
CA ARG A 40 11.62 21.92 -14.88
C ARG A 40 10.59 20.88 -14.47
N TYR A 41 10.56 19.78 -15.21
CA TYR A 41 9.82 18.57 -14.86
C TYR A 41 10.65 17.32 -15.19
N TYR A 42 10.31 16.22 -14.54
CA TYR A 42 10.99 14.94 -14.62
C TYR A 42 10.01 13.85 -15.07
N SER A 43 10.54 12.81 -15.70
CA SER A 43 9.78 11.67 -16.21
C SER A 43 9.73 10.51 -15.22
N ASP A 44 8.93 9.49 -15.54
CA ASP A 44 8.89 8.21 -14.84
C ASP A 44 10.29 7.57 -14.75
N ASP A 45 11.08 7.62 -15.84
CA ASP A 45 12.45 7.11 -15.87
C ASP A 45 13.39 7.87 -14.93
N ASP A 46 13.25 9.19 -14.85
CA ASP A 46 14.03 10.00 -13.91
C ASP A 46 13.70 9.65 -12.46
N LEU A 47 12.41 9.44 -12.14
CA LEU A 47 11.99 9.04 -10.80
C LEU A 47 12.55 7.67 -10.43
N LYS A 48 12.37 6.65 -11.29
CA LYS A 48 12.92 5.31 -11.06
C LYS A 48 14.42 5.33 -10.83
N LYS A 49 15.13 6.07 -11.68
CA LYS A 49 16.59 6.19 -11.58
C LYS A 49 17.00 6.86 -10.27
N ILE A 50 16.30 7.91 -9.83
CA ILE A 50 16.58 8.58 -8.57
C ILE A 50 16.26 7.67 -7.36
N ILE A 51 15.19 6.88 -7.40
CA ILE A 51 14.88 5.88 -6.37
C ILE A 51 16.00 4.83 -6.30
N ASN A 52 16.39 4.25 -7.42
CA ASN A 52 17.45 3.23 -7.46
C ASN A 52 18.81 3.79 -6.98
N VAL A 53 19.15 5.01 -7.40
CA VAL A 53 20.36 5.70 -6.97
C VAL A 53 20.30 6.05 -5.48
N SER A 54 19.15 6.46 -4.95
CA SER A 54 19.01 6.80 -3.53
C SER A 54 19.19 5.57 -2.65
N LEU A 55 18.63 4.43 -3.03
CA LEU A 55 18.79 3.16 -2.33
C LEU A 55 20.26 2.77 -2.18
N LEU A 56 21.01 2.78 -3.29
CA LEU A 56 22.43 2.45 -3.29
C LEU A 56 23.28 3.50 -2.57
N ASN A 57 22.97 4.79 -2.71
CA ASN A 57 23.71 5.83 -2.02
C ASN A 57 23.50 5.75 -0.49
N ASN A 58 22.28 5.44 -0.04
CA ASN A 58 21.96 5.25 1.37
C ASN A 58 22.58 3.97 1.94
N SER A 59 22.96 3.00 1.10
CA SER A 59 23.73 1.83 1.54
C SER A 59 25.22 2.10 1.77
N GLY A 60 25.71 3.28 1.36
CA GLY A 60 27.10 3.71 1.51
C GLY A 60 27.91 3.70 0.21
N LEU A 61 27.31 3.30 -0.92
CA LEU A 61 27.97 3.43 -2.22
C LEU A 61 28.11 4.90 -2.61
N LYS A 62 29.29 5.29 -3.09
CA LYS A 62 29.52 6.66 -3.54
C LYS A 62 28.74 6.93 -4.81
N ILE A 63 28.07 8.08 -4.87
CA ILE A 63 27.33 8.55 -6.06
C ILE A 63 28.16 8.51 -7.36
N SER A 64 29.46 8.76 -7.29
CA SER A 64 30.36 8.70 -8.45
C SER A 64 30.53 7.28 -9.03
N LYS A 65 30.40 6.24 -8.19
CA LYS A 65 30.37 4.84 -8.63
C LYS A 65 29.01 4.52 -9.21
N ILE A 66 27.93 4.87 -8.50
CA ILE A 66 26.55 4.59 -8.90
C ILE A 66 26.23 5.22 -10.27
N ALA A 67 26.66 6.46 -10.50
CA ALA A 67 26.41 7.17 -11.76
C ALA A 67 27.07 6.54 -13.00
N ARG A 68 28.02 5.61 -12.81
CA ARG A 68 28.68 4.87 -13.91
C ARG A 68 28.07 3.50 -14.15
N MET A 69 27.17 3.05 -13.28
CA MET A 69 26.50 1.76 -13.41
C MET A 69 25.45 1.82 -14.53
N THR A 70 25.35 0.71 -15.25
CA THR A 70 24.25 0.41 -16.17
C THR A 70 23.00 -0.02 -15.39
N ASP A 71 21.82 0.02 -16.01
CA ASP A 71 20.58 -0.39 -15.35
C ASP A 71 20.61 -1.85 -14.84
N PRO A 72 21.18 -2.83 -15.56
CA PRO A 72 21.36 -4.19 -15.03
C PRO A 72 22.28 -4.26 -13.81
N GLU A 73 23.36 -3.47 -13.78
CA GLU A 73 24.27 -3.41 -12.63
C GLU A 73 23.59 -2.77 -11.42
N LEU A 74 22.82 -1.70 -11.62
CA LEU A 74 22.00 -1.08 -10.57
C LEU A 74 21.02 -2.10 -9.98
N ASN A 75 20.28 -2.80 -10.83
CA ASN A 75 19.31 -3.80 -10.39
C ASN A 75 19.98 -4.93 -9.61
N SER A 76 21.13 -5.42 -10.06
CA SER A 76 21.89 -6.47 -9.36
C SER A 76 22.35 -6.02 -7.97
N GLU A 77 22.91 -4.82 -7.84
CA GLU A 77 23.35 -4.26 -6.56
C GLU A 77 22.16 -4.02 -5.61
N ILE A 78 21.01 -3.60 -6.12
CA ILE A 78 19.79 -3.42 -5.30
C ILE A 78 19.28 -4.77 -4.78
N VAL A 79 19.28 -5.82 -5.61
CA VAL A 79 18.89 -7.17 -5.18
C VAL A 79 19.80 -7.66 -4.04
N GLN A 80 21.13 -7.52 -4.20
CA GLN A 80 22.09 -7.88 -3.14
C GLN A 80 21.90 -7.05 -1.86
N LEU A 81 21.58 -5.76 -2.02
CA LEU A 81 21.30 -4.88 -0.89
C LEU A 81 20.05 -5.32 -0.13
N ALA A 82 18.99 -5.68 -0.85
CA ALA A 82 17.73 -6.13 -0.28
C ALA A 82 17.90 -7.45 0.50
N GLU A 83 18.75 -8.36 0.00
CA GLU A 83 19.11 -9.61 0.69
C GLU A 83 19.92 -9.36 1.97
N SER A 84 20.91 -8.48 1.91
CA SER A 84 21.86 -8.25 3.01
C SER A 84 21.27 -7.42 4.17
N LYS A 85 20.58 -6.32 3.89
CA LYS A 85 20.05 -5.43 4.93
C LYS A 85 18.63 -5.77 5.37
N SER A 86 17.83 -6.37 4.48
CA SER A 86 16.44 -6.73 4.75
C SER A 86 15.59 -5.58 5.30
N GLU A 87 15.85 -4.35 4.87
CA GLU A 87 15.10 -3.15 5.29
C GLU A 87 13.80 -3.00 4.48
N ALA A 88 12.68 -2.75 5.17
CA ALA A 88 11.36 -2.61 4.54
C ALA A 88 11.30 -1.48 3.49
N SER A 89 12.01 -0.38 3.71
CA SER A 89 12.10 0.76 2.80
C SER A 89 12.60 0.39 1.40
N ILE A 90 13.58 -0.51 1.32
CA ILE A 90 14.14 -0.98 0.04
C ILE A 90 13.06 -1.68 -0.78
N PHE A 91 12.30 -2.56 -0.13
CA PHE A 91 11.22 -3.31 -0.80
C PHE A 91 10.07 -2.40 -1.22
N ILE A 92 9.69 -1.43 -0.38
CA ILE A 92 8.66 -0.44 -0.72
C ILE A 92 9.06 0.33 -1.98
N ASP A 93 10.32 0.77 -2.06
CA ASP A 93 10.84 1.50 -3.22
C ASP A 93 10.87 0.64 -4.48
N GLN A 94 11.23 -0.64 -4.37
CA GLN A 94 11.16 -1.58 -5.50
C GLN A 94 9.72 -1.81 -5.99
N LEU A 95 8.73 -1.91 -5.09
CA LEU A 95 7.32 -2.03 -5.46
C LEU A 95 6.83 -0.77 -6.19
N VAL A 96 7.32 0.43 -5.81
CA VAL A 96 7.02 1.69 -6.54
C VAL A 96 7.58 1.64 -7.95
N VAL A 97 8.82 1.18 -8.13
CA VAL A 97 9.41 1.02 -9.47
C VAL A 97 8.59 0.06 -10.32
N CYS A 98 8.20 -1.10 -9.78
CA CYS A 98 7.35 -2.07 -10.50
C CYS A 98 5.99 -1.48 -10.90
N MET A 99 5.37 -0.67 -10.03
CA MET A 99 4.11 0.00 -10.33
C MET A 99 4.26 1.03 -11.46
N ILE A 100 5.34 1.84 -11.43
CA ILE A 100 5.58 2.87 -12.45
C ILE A 100 5.71 2.21 -13.83
N ASP A 101 6.44 1.11 -13.91
CA ASP A 101 6.67 0.35 -15.15
C ASP A 101 5.53 -0.61 -15.50
N MET A 102 4.55 -0.78 -14.60
CA MET A 102 3.47 -1.75 -14.74
C MET A 102 3.98 -3.19 -14.97
N GLU A 103 5.10 -3.54 -14.33
CA GLU A 103 5.79 -4.82 -14.45
C GLU A 103 5.20 -5.85 -13.49
N GLU A 104 4.13 -6.54 -13.93
CA GLU A 104 3.37 -7.51 -13.12
C GLU A 104 4.27 -8.63 -12.57
N GLU A 105 5.07 -9.25 -13.44
CA GLU A 105 5.90 -10.40 -13.05
C GLU A 105 6.90 -10.05 -11.94
N GLN A 106 7.50 -8.87 -12.01
CA GLN A 106 8.47 -8.40 -11.02
C GLN A 106 7.79 -8.09 -9.69
N PHE A 107 6.64 -7.43 -9.74
CA PHE A 107 5.82 -7.14 -8.55
C PHE A 107 5.40 -8.44 -7.85
N GLU A 108 4.89 -9.40 -8.61
CA GLU A 108 4.40 -10.68 -8.14
C GLU A 108 5.49 -11.52 -7.48
N LYS A 109 6.67 -11.62 -8.11
CA LYS A 109 7.83 -12.31 -7.55
C LYS A 109 8.29 -11.66 -6.25
N LEU A 110 8.40 -10.32 -6.23
CA LEU A 110 8.83 -9.58 -5.06
C LEU A 110 7.83 -9.77 -3.91
N LEU A 111 6.53 -9.55 -4.15
CA LEU A 111 5.52 -9.68 -3.11
C LEU A 111 5.44 -11.11 -2.57
N SER A 112 5.51 -12.12 -3.43
CA SER A 112 5.54 -13.53 -3.02
C SER A 112 6.78 -13.86 -2.19
N HIS A 113 7.95 -13.37 -2.57
CA HIS A 113 9.18 -13.50 -1.79
C HIS A 113 9.03 -12.88 -0.40
N LEU A 114 8.44 -11.68 -0.31
CA LEU A 114 8.23 -10.98 0.96
C LEU A 114 7.25 -11.74 1.87
N ILE A 115 6.16 -12.28 1.31
CA ILE A 115 5.20 -13.10 2.05
C ILE A 115 5.88 -14.37 2.59
N MET A 116 6.72 -15.03 1.77
CA MET A 116 7.48 -16.20 2.21
C MET A 116 8.48 -15.86 3.32
N LYS A 117 9.14 -14.70 3.22
CA LYS A 117 10.20 -14.27 4.15
C LYS A 117 9.65 -13.76 5.48
N PHE A 118 8.60 -12.94 5.46
CA PHE A 118 8.10 -12.22 6.63
C PHE A 118 6.76 -12.74 7.16
N GLY A 119 6.06 -13.56 6.37
CA GLY A 119 4.68 -13.96 6.64
C GLY A 119 3.67 -12.94 6.13
N PHE A 120 2.48 -13.41 5.75
CA PHE A 120 1.46 -12.62 5.07
C PHE A 120 1.07 -11.34 5.83
N GLU A 121 0.70 -11.46 7.11
CA GLU A 121 0.24 -10.31 7.93
C GLU A 121 1.29 -9.22 8.05
N ARG A 122 2.54 -9.62 8.25
CA ARG A 122 3.66 -8.70 8.40
C ARG A 122 3.98 -8.02 7.08
N THR A 123 3.94 -8.76 5.96
CA THR A 123 4.09 -8.17 4.62
C THR A 123 3.00 -7.15 4.33
N ILE A 124 1.73 -7.44 4.65
CA ILE A 124 0.65 -6.48 4.43
C ILE A 124 0.85 -5.21 5.27
N THR A 125 1.14 -5.37 6.58
CA THR A 125 1.16 -4.24 7.52
C THR A 125 2.44 -3.40 7.48
N GLU A 126 3.62 -4.03 7.32
CA GLU A 126 4.91 -3.34 7.36
C GLU A 126 5.44 -2.93 5.98
N ILE A 127 4.88 -3.47 4.88
CA ILE A 127 5.35 -3.20 3.52
C ILE A 127 4.21 -2.68 2.64
N VAL A 128 3.13 -3.45 2.47
CA VAL A 128 2.07 -3.09 1.52
C VAL A 128 1.31 -1.82 1.95
N TYR A 129 0.99 -1.66 3.24
CA TYR A 129 0.35 -0.42 3.70
C TYR A 129 1.24 0.82 3.54
N PRO A 130 2.50 0.86 4.00
CA PRO A 130 3.40 1.96 3.69
C PRO A 130 3.56 2.23 2.19
N PHE A 131 3.56 1.17 1.38
CA PHE A 131 3.57 1.29 -0.07
C PHE A 131 2.31 1.98 -0.62
N LEU A 132 1.11 1.55 -0.20
CA LEU A 132 -0.16 2.17 -0.58
C LEU A 132 -0.28 3.63 -0.08
N GLU A 133 0.26 3.96 1.09
CA GLU A 133 0.34 5.35 1.56
C GLU A 133 1.17 6.21 0.61
N LYS A 134 2.32 5.69 0.14
CA LYS A 134 3.18 6.36 -0.85
C LYS A 134 2.47 6.55 -2.20
N ILE A 135 1.70 5.56 -2.64
CA ILE A 135 0.84 5.65 -3.84
C ILE A 135 -0.24 6.72 -3.65
N GLY A 136 -0.87 6.78 -2.48
CA GLY A 136 -1.87 7.81 -2.17
C GLY A 136 -1.33 9.23 -2.29
N ILE A 137 -0.08 9.46 -1.86
CA ILE A 137 0.60 10.74 -2.04
C ILE A 137 0.79 11.04 -3.53
N LEU A 138 1.32 10.08 -4.29
CA LEU A 138 1.53 10.19 -5.75
C LEU A 138 0.25 10.49 -6.52
N TRP A 139 -0.86 9.90 -6.08
CA TRP A 139 -2.18 10.13 -6.66
C TRP A 139 -2.65 11.56 -6.44
N GLN A 140 -2.58 12.03 -5.19
CA GLN A 140 -3.04 13.37 -4.81
C GLN A 140 -2.26 14.48 -5.51
N THR A 141 -0.99 14.23 -5.84
CA THR A 141 -0.15 15.16 -6.59
C THR A 141 -0.28 15.00 -8.12
N GLY A 142 -1.10 14.07 -8.61
CA GLY A 142 -1.36 13.86 -10.04
C GLY A 142 -0.19 13.24 -10.79
N ASN A 143 0.70 12.55 -10.08
CA ASN A 143 1.97 12.07 -10.63
C ASN A 143 1.90 10.62 -11.13
N ILE A 144 0.95 9.84 -10.65
CA ILE A 144 0.60 8.54 -11.20
C ILE A 144 -0.76 8.59 -11.86
N THR A 145 -0.98 7.69 -12.80
CA THR A 145 -2.26 7.56 -13.48
C THR A 145 -3.23 6.66 -12.71
N PRO A 146 -4.56 6.84 -12.90
CA PRO A 146 -5.59 5.84 -12.59
C PRO A 146 -5.22 4.42 -12.96
N ALA A 147 -4.62 4.22 -14.13
CA ALA A 147 -4.22 2.90 -14.57
C ALA A 147 -3.14 2.27 -13.68
N GLN A 148 -2.10 3.03 -13.29
CA GLN A 148 -1.00 2.52 -12.44
C GLN A 148 -1.48 2.17 -11.03
N GLU A 149 -2.33 3.02 -10.43
CA GLU A 149 -2.91 2.75 -9.11
C GLU A 149 -3.84 1.53 -9.16
N HIS A 150 -4.78 1.49 -10.11
CA HIS A 150 -5.71 0.36 -10.23
C HIS A 150 -4.99 -0.95 -10.52
N PHE A 151 -3.95 -0.91 -11.35
CA PHE A 151 -3.12 -2.08 -11.65
C PHE A 151 -2.56 -2.69 -10.37
N ILE A 152 -1.88 -1.88 -9.56
CA ILE A 152 -1.17 -2.39 -8.39
C ILE A 152 -2.11 -2.76 -7.23
N SER A 153 -3.15 -1.94 -7.01
CA SER A 153 -4.18 -2.20 -6.00
C SER A 153 -4.92 -3.50 -6.29
N ASN A 154 -5.15 -3.83 -7.58
CA ASN A 154 -5.75 -5.11 -7.95
C ASN A 154 -4.83 -6.31 -7.72
N LEU A 155 -3.53 -6.20 -7.98
CA LEU A 155 -2.58 -7.29 -7.67
C LEU A 155 -2.52 -7.56 -6.16
N VAL A 156 -2.45 -6.51 -5.33
CA VAL A 156 -2.54 -6.63 -3.87
C VAL A 156 -3.86 -7.28 -3.45
N ARG A 157 -4.97 -6.80 -4.01
CA ARG A 157 -6.32 -7.34 -3.73
C ARG A 157 -6.40 -8.83 -4.00
N GLN A 158 -5.84 -9.30 -5.13
CA GLN A 158 -5.81 -10.72 -5.48
C GLN A 158 -5.10 -11.56 -4.41
N LYS A 159 -3.95 -11.09 -3.91
CA LYS A 159 -3.22 -11.80 -2.84
C LYS A 159 -4.01 -11.92 -1.55
N ILE A 160 -4.72 -10.87 -1.16
CA ILE A 160 -5.56 -10.91 0.04
C ILE A 160 -6.74 -11.87 -0.14
N ILE A 161 -7.37 -11.89 -1.31
CA ILE A 161 -8.47 -12.82 -1.61
C ILE A 161 -7.99 -14.27 -1.53
N VAL A 162 -6.83 -14.59 -2.13
CA VAL A 162 -6.25 -15.94 -2.07
C VAL A 162 -5.93 -16.33 -0.62
N ALA A 163 -5.36 -15.41 0.16
CA ALA A 163 -5.09 -15.65 1.57
C ALA A 163 -6.37 -15.94 2.38
N ILE A 164 -7.45 -15.19 2.14
CA ILE A 164 -8.76 -15.43 2.77
C ILE A 164 -9.31 -16.81 2.39
N ASP A 165 -9.24 -17.18 1.12
CA ASP A 165 -9.75 -18.46 0.60
C ASP A 165 -9.03 -19.66 1.25
N SER A 166 -7.73 -19.53 1.49
CA SER A 166 -6.93 -20.57 2.15
C SER A 166 -7.27 -20.82 3.63
N LEU A 167 -8.07 -19.96 4.27
CA LEU A 167 -8.41 -20.09 5.69
C LEU A 167 -9.54 -21.10 5.91
N PRO A 168 -9.48 -21.91 6.98
CA PRO A 168 -10.50 -22.92 7.27
C PRO A 168 -11.86 -22.29 7.53
N PHE A 169 -12.91 -23.10 7.36
CA PHE A 169 -14.24 -22.69 7.75
C PHE A 169 -14.35 -22.52 9.28
N PRO A 170 -15.08 -21.50 9.75
CA PRO A 170 -15.31 -21.30 11.17
C PRO A 170 -16.20 -22.41 11.74
N LYS A 171 -16.09 -22.64 13.06
CA LYS A 171 -16.95 -23.59 13.77
C LYS A 171 -18.44 -23.17 13.68
N PRO A 172 -19.40 -24.09 13.77
CA PRO A 172 -20.84 -23.76 13.67
C PRO A 172 -21.32 -22.65 14.61
N ASN A 173 -20.77 -22.59 15.82
CA ASN A 173 -21.13 -21.63 16.87
C ASN A 173 -20.15 -20.44 16.95
N ALA A 174 -19.35 -20.21 15.90
CA ALA A 174 -18.44 -19.08 15.87
C ALA A 174 -19.20 -17.75 15.94
N ILE A 175 -18.58 -16.77 16.60
CA ILE A 175 -19.11 -15.40 16.67
C ILE A 175 -19.23 -14.84 15.25
N LYS A 176 -20.38 -14.24 14.96
CA LYS A 176 -20.74 -13.68 13.65
C LYS A 176 -20.27 -12.24 13.53
N VAL A 177 -19.64 -11.90 12.41
CA VAL A 177 -19.10 -10.56 12.12
C VAL A 177 -19.55 -10.12 10.73
N VAL A 178 -20.11 -8.91 10.61
CA VAL A 178 -20.41 -8.28 9.30
C VAL A 178 -19.29 -7.30 8.95
N LEU A 179 -18.84 -7.32 7.69
CA LEU A 179 -17.85 -6.39 7.16
C LEU A 179 -18.41 -5.69 5.92
N PHE A 180 -18.37 -4.36 5.87
CA PHE A 180 -18.88 -3.58 4.73
C PHE A 180 -18.18 -2.22 4.60
N LEU A 181 -18.20 -1.62 3.42
CA LEU A 181 -17.96 -0.18 3.24
C LEU A 181 -19.29 0.55 2.99
N PRO A 182 -19.48 1.75 3.57
CA PRO A 182 -20.67 2.54 3.32
C PRO A 182 -20.74 3.00 1.86
N GLU A 183 -21.90 3.52 1.48
CA GLU A 183 -22.08 4.21 0.20
C GLU A 183 -20.96 5.22 -0.06
N ASN A 184 -20.49 5.25 -1.30
CA ASN A 184 -19.41 6.11 -1.80
C ASN A 184 -18.01 5.82 -1.23
N GLU A 185 -17.83 4.74 -0.47
CA GLU A 185 -16.50 4.27 -0.07
C GLU A 185 -16.10 3.03 -0.90
N LEU A 186 -14.99 3.16 -1.62
CA LEU A 186 -14.49 2.19 -2.60
C LEU A 186 -13.12 1.60 -2.19
N HIS A 187 -12.47 2.11 -1.14
CA HIS A 187 -11.15 1.67 -0.74
C HIS A 187 -11.21 0.35 0.05
N GLU A 188 -11.27 -0.76 -0.68
CA GLU A 188 -11.59 -2.09 -0.16
C GLU A 188 -10.42 -2.86 0.46
N ILE A 189 -9.18 -2.54 0.09
CA ILE A 189 -8.00 -3.31 0.52
C ILE A 189 -7.95 -3.44 2.06
N GLY A 190 -8.23 -2.35 2.78
CA GLY A 190 -8.28 -2.37 4.25
C GLY A 190 -9.38 -3.27 4.79
N LEU A 191 -10.58 -3.26 4.17
CA LEU A 191 -11.69 -4.12 4.58
C LEU A 191 -11.39 -5.60 4.30
N LEU A 192 -10.77 -5.91 3.17
CA LEU A 192 -10.33 -7.28 2.86
C LEU A 192 -9.29 -7.78 3.85
N PHE A 193 -8.34 -6.93 4.28
CA PHE A 193 -7.38 -7.35 5.29
C PHE A 193 -8.05 -7.58 6.66
N TYR A 194 -9.02 -6.74 7.06
CA TYR A 194 -9.83 -7.04 8.24
C TYR A 194 -10.61 -8.35 8.09
N HIS A 195 -11.15 -8.63 6.90
CA HIS A 195 -11.83 -9.89 6.63
C HIS A 195 -10.88 -11.08 6.83
N TYR A 196 -9.66 -11.00 6.30
CA TYR A 196 -8.61 -11.99 6.53
C TYR A 196 -8.35 -12.21 8.02
N LEU A 197 -8.08 -11.15 8.79
CA LEU A 197 -7.75 -11.24 10.23
C LEU A 197 -8.89 -11.88 11.04
N VAL A 198 -10.13 -11.47 10.77
CA VAL A 198 -11.31 -11.99 11.48
C VAL A 198 -11.54 -13.47 11.13
N ARG A 199 -11.38 -13.85 9.86
CA ARG A 199 -11.41 -15.27 9.44
C ARG A 199 -10.30 -16.08 10.08
N ALA A 200 -9.08 -15.55 10.16
CA ALA A 200 -7.94 -16.22 10.75
C ALA A 200 -8.13 -16.49 12.25
N CYS A 201 -8.85 -15.60 12.94
CA CYS A 201 -9.27 -15.80 14.33
C CYS A 201 -10.48 -16.76 14.51
N GLY A 202 -11.00 -17.35 13.43
CA GLY A 202 -12.06 -18.36 13.49
C GLY A 202 -13.48 -17.82 13.59
N TYR A 203 -13.70 -16.53 13.34
CA TYR A 203 -15.03 -15.92 13.33
C TYR A 203 -15.80 -16.25 12.05
N LYS A 204 -17.13 -16.26 12.13
CA LYS A 204 -18.01 -16.39 10.97
C LYS A 204 -18.28 -15.03 10.36
N THR A 205 -17.79 -14.80 9.15
CA THR A 205 -17.88 -13.50 8.48
C THR A 205 -19.00 -13.43 7.45
N PHE A 206 -19.60 -12.26 7.35
CA PHE A 206 -20.46 -11.81 6.26
C PHE A 206 -19.77 -10.63 5.60
N TYR A 207 -18.97 -10.90 4.57
CA TYR A 207 -18.27 -9.88 3.81
C TYR A 207 -19.22 -9.34 2.72
N LEU A 208 -19.68 -8.10 2.89
CA LEU A 208 -20.66 -7.46 2.01
C LEU A 208 -20.02 -6.56 0.95
N GLY A 209 -18.71 -6.35 1.02
CA GLY A 209 -17.96 -5.57 0.04
C GLY A 209 -18.17 -4.06 0.15
N GLN A 210 -18.01 -3.39 -0.99
CA GLN A 210 -17.99 -1.94 -1.10
C GLN A 210 -19.39 -1.36 -1.37
N HIS A 211 -19.56 -0.05 -1.12
CA HIS A 211 -20.75 0.71 -1.56
C HIS A 211 -22.09 0.08 -1.12
N LEU A 212 -22.20 -0.38 0.13
CA LEU A 212 -23.42 -1.05 0.60
C LEU A 212 -24.48 -0.03 1.05
N PRO A 213 -25.71 -0.07 0.48
CA PRO A 213 -26.81 0.75 0.98
C PRO A 213 -27.17 0.45 2.42
N TYR A 214 -27.47 1.50 3.18
CA TYR A 214 -27.69 1.38 4.63
C TYR A 214 -28.89 0.50 4.99
N ASP A 215 -29.97 0.53 4.19
CA ASP A 215 -31.17 -0.26 4.47
C ASP A 215 -30.97 -1.76 4.21
N ASP A 216 -30.07 -2.14 3.31
CA ASP A 216 -29.71 -3.54 3.09
C ASP A 216 -28.84 -4.07 4.22
N LEU A 217 -27.92 -3.24 4.75
CA LEU A 217 -27.15 -3.59 5.94
C LEU A 217 -28.05 -3.94 7.14
N LYS A 218 -29.11 -3.14 7.37
CA LYS A 218 -30.06 -3.42 8.47
C LYS A 218 -30.72 -4.78 8.31
N GLN A 219 -31.12 -5.15 7.10
CA GLN A 219 -31.75 -6.44 6.83
C GLN A 219 -30.81 -7.60 7.13
N VAL A 220 -29.53 -7.49 6.73
CA VAL A 220 -28.50 -8.49 7.05
C VAL A 220 -28.31 -8.61 8.56
N CYS A 221 -28.19 -7.47 9.27
CA CYS A 221 -28.01 -7.44 10.71
C CYS A 221 -29.21 -8.02 11.47
N ALA A 222 -30.44 -7.69 11.06
CA ALA A 222 -31.66 -8.23 11.67
C ALA A 222 -31.80 -9.74 11.44
N LYS A 223 -31.40 -10.25 10.26
CA LYS A 223 -31.49 -11.67 9.93
C LYS A 223 -30.44 -12.52 10.63
N HIS A 224 -29.21 -12.01 10.72
CA HIS A 224 -28.06 -12.82 11.15
C HIS A 224 -27.61 -12.53 12.58
N GLU A 225 -28.05 -11.42 13.18
CA GLU A 225 -27.70 -10.99 14.54
C GLU A 225 -26.18 -11.06 14.78
N PRO A 226 -25.37 -10.34 13.98
CA PRO A 226 -23.92 -10.36 14.11
C PRO A 226 -23.50 -9.66 15.40
N ALA A 227 -22.55 -10.24 16.13
CA ALA A 227 -22.06 -9.65 17.38
C ALA A 227 -21.10 -8.47 17.15
N ILE A 228 -20.54 -8.35 15.94
CA ILE A 228 -19.56 -7.32 15.58
C ILE A 228 -19.87 -6.84 14.16
N ILE A 229 -19.75 -5.54 13.93
CA ILE A 229 -19.80 -4.91 12.61
C ILE A 229 -18.50 -4.14 12.41
N ILE A 230 -17.82 -4.39 11.29
CA ILE A 230 -16.56 -3.76 10.92
C ILE A 230 -16.77 -2.95 9.64
N THR A 231 -16.27 -1.72 9.64
CA THR A 231 -16.24 -0.85 8.46
C THR A 231 -14.96 -0.02 8.46
N SER A 232 -14.61 0.51 7.30
CA SER A 232 -13.46 1.40 7.11
C SER A 232 -13.90 2.58 6.25
N ILE A 233 -13.40 3.77 6.57
CA ILE A 233 -13.70 5.01 5.84
C ILE A 233 -12.38 5.74 5.64
N ILE A 234 -12.01 5.96 4.38
CA ILE A 234 -10.75 6.58 3.96
C ILE A 234 -11.05 7.85 3.16
N ALA A 235 -12.08 7.83 2.31
CA ALA A 235 -12.55 9.03 1.63
C ALA A 235 -13.14 10.00 2.66
N SER A 236 -12.60 11.22 2.73
CA SER A 236 -13.13 12.30 3.56
C SER A 236 -14.51 12.72 3.03
N GLN A 237 -15.56 12.05 3.50
CA GLN A 237 -16.92 12.51 3.25
C GLN A 237 -17.10 13.86 3.94
N ARG A 238 -17.67 14.85 3.22
CA ARG A 238 -18.42 15.91 3.92
C ARG A 238 -19.40 15.19 4.85
N PRO A 239 -19.59 15.61 6.11
CA PRO A 239 -20.40 14.90 7.09
C PRO A 239 -21.88 14.92 6.65
N GLN A 240 -22.24 14.08 5.70
CA GLN A 240 -23.58 13.54 5.63
C GLN A 240 -23.69 12.62 6.82
N LYS A 241 -24.79 12.76 7.56
CA LYS A 241 -25.06 12.07 8.81
C LYS A 241 -24.92 10.56 8.62
N ILE A 242 -23.71 10.03 8.80
CA ILE A 242 -23.52 8.64 9.20
C ILE A 242 -24.16 8.62 10.58
N LYS A 243 -25.44 8.21 10.65
CA LYS A 243 -26.05 7.82 11.91
C LYS A 243 -25.27 6.59 12.35
N ILE A 244 -24.20 6.82 13.11
CA ILE A 244 -23.44 5.80 13.82
C ILE A 244 -24.48 4.99 14.59
N PHE A 245 -24.77 3.79 14.11
CA PHE A 245 -25.71 2.90 14.74
C PHE A 245 -25.07 2.38 16.02
N GLN A 246 -25.40 3.01 17.15
CA GLN A 246 -25.27 2.38 18.45
C GLN A 246 -26.46 1.44 18.59
N HIS A 247 -26.31 0.18 18.18
CA HIS A 247 -27.18 -0.85 18.75
C HIS A 247 -26.93 -0.83 20.25
N PRO A 248 -27.94 -0.98 21.12
CA PRO A 248 -27.74 -1.04 22.57
C PRO A 248 -26.79 -2.16 23.04
N SER A 249 -26.33 -3.03 22.13
CA SER A 249 -25.41 -4.15 22.37
C SER A 249 -24.03 -3.99 21.72
N TYR A 250 -23.80 -2.96 20.87
CA TYR A 250 -22.57 -2.81 20.09
C TYR A 250 -21.93 -1.44 20.34
N SER A 251 -20.74 -1.43 20.95
CA SER A 251 -19.87 -0.26 21.01
C SER A 251 -19.02 -0.21 19.74
N LEU A 252 -19.20 0.83 18.92
CA LEU A 252 -18.30 1.14 17.81
C LEU A 252 -17.02 1.77 18.37
N GLU A 253 -15.94 0.99 18.47
CA GLU A 253 -14.60 1.55 18.60
C GLU A 253 -14.05 1.86 17.21
N ALA A 254 -14.00 3.15 16.85
CA ALA A 254 -13.24 3.60 15.70
C ALA A 254 -11.75 3.57 16.07
N THR A 255 -11.05 2.46 15.81
CA THR A 255 -9.60 2.41 15.97
C THR A 255 -8.95 2.92 14.67
N PRO A 256 -8.27 4.08 14.66
CA PRO A 256 -7.45 4.45 13.52
C PRO A 256 -6.36 3.39 13.31
N ILE A 257 -5.99 3.14 12.04
CA ILE A 257 -5.02 2.11 11.57
C ILE A 257 -3.63 2.21 12.24
N ARG A 258 -3.39 3.19 13.12
CA ARG A 258 -2.09 3.49 13.75
C ARG A 258 -1.72 2.70 15.01
N ARG A 259 -2.41 1.61 15.38
CA ARG A 259 -1.92 0.74 16.47
C ARG A 259 -1.54 -0.63 15.94
N THR A 260 -0.23 -0.86 15.90
CA THR A 260 0.37 -2.19 15.97
C THR A 260 -0.39 -3.02 17.00
N PHE A 261 -1.03 -4.10 16.54
CA PHE A 261 -1.58 -5.12 17.43
C PHE A 261 -0.39 -5.78 18.14
N ARG A 262 0.03 -5.21 19.28
CA ARG A 262 0.75 -5.98 20.27
C ARG A 262 -0.18 -7.10 20.70
N SER A 263 0.25 -8.33 20.42
CA SER A 263 -0.29 -9.58 20.93
C SER A 263 -0.96 -9.40 22.30
N ALA A 264 -2.30 -9.44 22.32
CA ALA A 264 -3.02 -9.68 23.56
C ALA A 264 -2.79 -11.14 23.97
N PRO A 265 -2.56 -11.41 25.26
CA PRO A 265 -2.14 -12.73 25.71
C PRO A 265 -3.27 -13.74 25.51
N ILE A 266 -2.88 -14.92 25.05
CA ILE A 266 -3.69 -16.13 25.03
C ILE A 266 -4.24 -16.34 26.44
N LEU A 267 -5.51 -16.01 26.66
CA LEU A 267 -6.22 -16.41 27.86
C LEU A 267 -6.62 -17.88 27.67
N ARG A 268 -6.06 -18.70 28.56
CA ARG A 268 -6.38 -20.12 28.75
C ARG A 268 -7.85 -20.33 29.09
#